data_AF-X1M3Y5-F1
#
_entry.id   AF-X1M3Y5-F1
#
_cell.length_a   1.000
_cell.length_b   1.000
_cell.length_c   1.000
_cell.angle_alpha   90.00
_cell.angle_beta   90.00
_cell.angle_gamma   90.00
#
_symmetry.space_group_name_H-M   'P 1'
#
loop_
_entity.id
_entity.type
_entity.pdbx_description
1 polymer ?
#
loop_
_entity_poly.entity_id
_entity_poly.type
_entity_poly.pdbx_seq_one_letter_code
_entity_poly.pdbx_strand_id
1 'polypeptide(L)'
;MAKLKGPLFSLGAAGALGKALVFFGWKGLDVVREYVVPANPKTTGQQTQRGYVTECVTAIHAAQAAAATPLSEIDTIAYALWGSTFATPRTWFNQAVKNWLDQKVASKAPIMYRYCVLTPAATQITFRLHYLQAFGAPTHFKIWWGTSKTALINSQEITEAEMKAGKAITGMAKNTKYFMQARCSQPAYP
;
A
#
# COMPACT_ATOMS: atom_id res chain seq x y z
N MET A 1 13.04 -2.27 -48.12
CA MET A 1 11.62 -1.91 -48.24
C MET A 1 11.05 -2.71 -49.41
N ALA A 2 10.23 -3.72 -49.15
CA ALA A 2 9.63 -4.51 -50.22
C ALA A 2 8.55 -3.66 -50.92
N LYS A 3 8.67 -3.44 -52.24
CA LYS A 3 7.67 -2.70 -53.03
C LYS A 3 6.48 -3.62 -53.31
N LEU A 4 5.27 -3.18 -52.96
CA LEU A 4 4.03 -3.91 -53.23
C LEU A 4 3.74 -3.92 -54.73
N LYS A 5 3.82 -5.08 -55.38
CA LYS A 5 3.34 -5.27 -56.76
C LYS A 5 1.85 -5.65 -56.72
N GLY A 6 0.98 -4.63 -56.75
CA GLY A 6 -0.47 -4.80 -56.85
C GLY A 6 -1.29 -3.83 -55.99
N PRO A 7 -1.13 -2.50 -56.13
CA PRO A 7 -1.83 -1.52 -55.29
C PRO A 7 -3.35 -1.45 -55.53
N LEU A 8 -3.87 -1.91 -56.67
CA LEU A 8 -5.28 -1.79 -57.03
C LEU A 8 -6.22 -2.73 -56.25
N PHE A 9 -5.69 -3.80 -55.65
CA PHE A 9 -6.50 -4.84 -54.98
C PHE A 9 -6.59 -4.68 -53.45
N SER A 10 -5.94 -3.67 -52.86
CA SER A 10 -5.99 -3.35 -51.42
C SER A 10 -5.88 -4.57 -50.49
N LEU A 11 -5.02 -5.55 -50.83
CA LEU A 11 -4.81 -6.74 -50.00
C LEU A 11 -3.84 -6.39 -48.86
N GLY A 12 -4.39 -5.97 -47.72
CA GLY A 12 -3.62 -5.72 -46.51
C GLY A 12 -3.18 -7.04 -45.86
N ALA A 13 -1.87 -7.29 -45.82
CA ALA A 13 -1.33 -8.38 -45.01
C ALA A 13 -1.19 -7.90 -43.55
N ALA A 14 -1.81 -8.61 -42.62
CA ALA A 14 -1.71 -8.32 -41.19
C ALA A 14 -1.32 -9.58 -40.41
N GLY A 15 -0.43 -9.42 -39.43
CA GLY A 15 -0.04 -10.48 -38.51
C GLY A 15 1.39 -10.97 -38.67
N ALA A 16 1.76 -11.94 -37.83
CA ALA A 16 3.12 -12.48 -37.77
C ALA A 16 3.29 -13.68 -38.71
N LEU A 17 4.25 -13.61 -39.61
CA LEU A 17 4.67 -14.72 -40.45
C LEU A 17 5.84 -15.44 -39.78
N GLY A 18 5.59 -16.70 -39.36
CA GLY A 18 6.63 -17.60 -38.85
C GLY A 18 7.40 -17.10 -37.62
N LYS A 19 6.84 -16.14 -36.85
CA LYS A 19 7.56 -15.44 -35.76
C LYS A 19 8.89 -14.83 -36.19
N ALA A 20 9.01 -14.48 -37.47
CA ALA A 20 10.19 -13.81 -38.03
C ALA A 20 9.85 -12.39 -38.47
N LEU A 21 8.67 -12.19 -39.08
CA LEU A 21 8.22 -10.91 -39.60
C LEU A 21 6.79 -10.61 -39.15
N VAL A 22 6.45 -9.34 -38.94
CA VAL A 22 5.10 -8.86 -38.64
C VAL A 22 4.71 -7.82 -39.68
N PHE A 23 3.62 -8.09 -40.39
CA PHE A 23 2.99 -7.18 -41.34
C PHE A 23 1.89 -6.38 -40.62
N PHE A 24 1.90 -5.06 -40.79
CA PHE A 24 0.86 -4.18 -40.27
C PHE A 24 0.86 -2.84 -41.01
N GLY A 25 -0.27 -2.14 -40.99
CA GLY A 25 -0.36 -0.77 -41.49
C GLY A 25 0.21 0.22 -40.47
N TRP A 26 1.11 1.11 -40.89
CA TRP A 26 1.62 2.22 -40.08
C TRP A 26 1.48 3.54 -40.83
N LYS A 27 0.61 4.44 -40.33
CA LYS A 27 0.38 5.78 -40.92
C LYS A 27 0.06 5.72 -42.43
N GLY A 28 -0.80 4.77 -42.83
CA GLY A 28 -1.20 4.60 -44.24
C GLY A 28 -0.17 3.90 -45.12
N LEU A 29 0.92 3.38 -44.56
CA LEU A 29 1.92 2.56 -45.26
C LEU A 29 1.85 1.12 -44.79
N ASP A 30 1.90 0.16 -45.72
CA ASP A 30 2.07 -1.25 -45.40
C ASP A 30 3.54 -1.51 -45.05
N VAL A 31 3.80 -1.80 -43.78
CA VAL A 31 5.15 -1.99 -43.26
C VAL A 31 5.36 -3.41 -42.74
N VAL A 32 6.59 -3.88 -42.86
CA VAL A 32 7.06 -5.12 -42.26
C VAL A 32 8.16 -4.82 -41.26
N ARG A 33 8.09 -5.43 -40.09
CA ARG A 33 9.15 -5.39 -39.07
C ARG A 33 9.53 -6.79 -38.65
N GLU A 34 10.74 -6.95 -38.12
CA GLU A 34 11.15 -8.18 -37.46
C GLU A 34 10.23 -8.47 -36.27
N TYR A 35 9.93 -9.75 -36.08
CA TYR A 35 9.18 -10.22 -34.92
C TYR A 35 10.04 -10.09 -33.67
N VAL A 36 9.91 -8.95 -33.01
CA VAL A 36 10.57 -8.72 -31.72
C VAL A 36 9.74 -9.37 -30.62
N VAL A 37 10.30 -10.42 -30.01
CA VAL A 37 9.83 -10.86 -28.68
C VAL A 37 10.47 -9.92 -27.67
N PRO A 38 9.69 -9.12 -26.92
CA PRO A 38 10.26 -8.31 -25.86
C PRO A 38 10.95 -9.24 -24.86
N ALA A 39 12.24 -9.00 -24.61
CA ALA A 39 12.87 -9.59 -23.45
C ALA A 39 12.07 -9.11 -22.23
N ASN A 40 11.38 -10.02 -21.55
CA ASN A 40 10.76 -9.76 -20.25
C ASN A 40 11.66 -10.39 -19.17
N PRO A 41 12.90 -9.87 -18.99
CA PRO A 41 13.85 -10.50 -18.09
C PRO A 41 13.32 -10.42 -16.68
N LYS A 42 13.05 -11.56 -16.04
CA LYS A 42 12.69 -11.66 -14.62
C LYS A 42 13.92 -11.41 -13.75
N THR A 43 14.48 -10.21 -13.82
CA THR A 43 15.69 -9.85 -13.07
C THR A 43 15.45 -10.00 -11.58
N THR A 44 16.52 -10.24 -10.82
CA THR A 44 16.45 -10.36 -9.35
C THR A 44 15.73 -9.18 -8.73
N GLY A 45 16.07 -7.95 -9.14
CA GLY A 45 15.42 -6.73 -8.64
C GLY A 45 13.91 -6.68 -8.93
N GLN A 46 13.47 -7.10 -10.12
CA GLN A 46 12.03 -7.17 -10.42
C GLN A 46 11.32 -8.21 -9.57
N GLN A 47 11.94 -9.38 -9.34
CA GLN A 47 11.37 -10.43 -8.50
C GLN A 47 11.27 -9.98 -7.03
N THR A 48 12.28 -9.29 -6.51
CA THR A 48 12.28 -8.73 -5.16
C THR A 48 11.12 -7.76 -4.95
N GLN A 49 10.93 -6.79 -5.87
CA GLN A 49 9.84 -5.82 -5.74
C GLN A 49 8.46 -6.49 -5.83
N ARG A 50 8.29 -7.48 -6.72
CA ARG A 50 7.06 -8.28 -6.79
C ARG A 50 6.82 -9.05 -5.50
N GLY A 51 7.86 -9.67 -4.95
CA GLY A 51 7.80 -10.41 -3.68
C GLY A 51 7.30 -9.54 -2.53
N TYR A 52 7.81 -8.31 -2.40
CA TYR A 52 7.34 -7.40 -1.33
C TYR A 52 5.85 -7.08 -1.43
N VAL A 53 5.34 -6.86 -2.64
CA VAL A 53 3.91 -6.61 -2.85
C VAL A 53 3.09 -7.87 -2.59
N THR A 54 3.54 -9.04 -3.06
CA THR A 54 2.88 -10.32 -2.80
C THR A 54 2.77 -10.59 -1.30
N GLU A 55 3.85 -10.39 -0.54
CA GLU A 55 3.84 -10.54 0.93
C GLU A 55 2.85 -9.57 1.60
N CYS A 56 2.79 -8.32 1.15
CA CYS A 56 1.85 -7.34 1.67
C CYS A 56 0.38 -7.75 1.43
N VAL A 57 0.06 -8.20 0.22
CA VAL A 57 -1.30 -8.65 -0.13
C VAL A 57 -1.69 -9.87 0.70
N THR A 58 -0.77 -10.83 0.89
CA THR A 58 -1.00 -11.98 1.79
C THR A 58 -1.30 -11.52 3.22
N ALA A 59 -0.55 -10.54 3.74
CA ALA A 59 -0.78 -10.00 5.07
C ALA A 59 -2.14 -9.29 5.20
N ILE A 60 -2.58 -8.57 4.17
CA ILE A 60 -3.91 -7.94 4.12
C ILE A 60 -5.00 -9.00 4.14
N HIS A 61 -4.91 -10.03 3.29
CA HIS A 61 -5.89 -11.13 3.28
C HIS A 61 -5.93 -11.87 4.62
N ALA A 62 -4.76 -12.16 5.21
CA ALA A 62 -4.67 -12.80 6.53
C ALA A 62 -5.32 -11.95 7.64
N ALA A 63 -5.26 -10.63 7.52
CA ALA A 63 -5.91 -9.73 8.47
C ALA A 63 -7.40 -9.58 8.25
N GLN A 64 -7.87 -9.58 7.00
CA GLN A 64 -9.30 -9.62 6.70
C GLN A 64 -9.92 -10.94 7.18
N ALA A 65 -9.21 -12.05 7.04
CA ALA A 65 -9.65 -13.38 7.46
C ALA A 65 -9.56 -13.64 8.98
N ALA A 66 -8.96 -12.74 9.77
CA ALA A 66 -8.75 -12.96 11.19
C ALA A 66 -10.08 -12.90 11.97
N ALA A 67 -10.50 -14.03 12.58
CA ALA A 67 -11.80 -14.13 13.24
C ALA A 67 -12.00 -13.15 14.43
N ALA A 68 -10.99 -13.01 15.29
CA ALA A 68 -11.11 -12.21 16.51
C ALA A 68 -10.69 -10.73 16.35
N THR A 69 -9.75 -10.47 15.45
CA THR A 69 -9.17 -9.13 15.21
C THR A 69 -9.11 -8.80 13.73
N PRO A 70 -10.25 -8.82 13.01
CA PRO A 70 -10.27 -8.59 11.58
C PRO A 70 -9.86 -7.16 11.24
N LEU A 71 -9.33 -6.98 10.03
CA LEU A 71 -9.31 -5.68 9.38
C LEU A 71 -10.74 -5.29 9.03
N SER A 72 -11.26 -4.31 9.76
CA SER A 72 -12.64 -3.84 9.71
C SER A 72 -12.80 -2.56 8.88
N GLU A 73 -14.04 -2.11 8.69
CA GLU A 73 -14.34 -0.83 8.03
C GLU A 73 -13.71 0.37 8.77
N ILE A 74 -13.63 0.31 10.10
CA ILE A 74 -12.97 1.36 10.91
C ILE A 74 -11.49 1.47 10.51
N ASP A 75 -10.84 0.34 10.27
CA ASP A 75 -9.43 0.30 9.87
C ASP A 75 -9.23 0.85 8.45
N THR A 76 -10.10 0.48 7.51
CA THR A 76 -10.01 0.98 6.12
C THR A 76 -10.24 2.48 6.06
N ILE A 77 -11.20 3.01 6.83
CA ILE A 77 -11.42 4.46 6.97
C ILE A 77 -10.19 5.13 7.59
N ALA A 78 -9.58 4.56 8.62
CA ALA A 78 -8.38 5.10 9.24
C ALA A 78 -7.18 5.15 8.26
N TYR A 79 -6.98 4.11 7.46
CA TYR A 79 -5.97 4.11 6.40
C TYR A 79 -6.25 5.12 5.30
N ALA A 80 -7.51 5.26 4.86
CA ALA A 80 -7.89 6.27 3.88
C ALA A 80 -7.66 7.69 4.42
N LEU A 81 -7.98 7.92 5.70
CA LEU A 81 -7.71 9.19 6.37
C LEU A 81 -6.21 9.49 6.39
N TRP A 82 -5.37 8.51 6.73
CA TRP A 82 -3.92 8.66 6.65
C TRP A 82 -3.43 8.91 5.21
N GLY A 83 -3.95 8.19 4.22
CA GLY A 83 -3.65 8.42 2.81
C GLY A 83 -4.00 9.84 2.35
N SER A 84 -5.03 10.46 2.96
CA SER A 84 -5.47 11.83 2.67
C SER A 84 -4.57 12.94 3.24
N THR A 85 -3.60 12.62 4.12
CA THR A 85 -2.69 13.63 4.68
C THR A 85 -1.53 13.97 3.75
N PHE A 86 -1.33 13.19 2.69
CA PHE A 86 -0.27 13.40 1.70
C PHE A 86 -0.75 14.27 0.54
N ALA A 87 0.19 14.96 -0.12
CA ALA A 87 -0.09 15.79 -1.30
C ALA A 87 -0.76 15.02 -2.45
N THR A 88 -0.47 13.72 -2.57
CA THR A 88 -1.16 12.78 -3.46
C THR A 88 -2.04 11.86 -2.62
N PRO A 89 -3.35 12.16 -2.47
CA PRO A 89 -4.27 11.32 -1.72
C PRO A 89 -4.28 9.88 -2.26
N ARG A 90 -4.27 8.92 -1.34
CA ARG A 90 -4.24 7.49 -1.66
C ARG A 90 -5.45 6.78 -1.07
N THR A 91 -5.90 5.73 -1.76
CA THR A 91 -6.87 4.79 -1.20
C THR A 91 -6.28 4.09 0.03
N TRP A 92 -7.15 3.53 0.88
CA TRP A 92 -6.71 2.79 2.06
C TRP A 92 -5.69 1.68 1.71
N PHE A 93 -5.96 0.94 0.63
CA PHE A 93 -5.14 -0.17 0.18
C PHE A 93 -3.76 0.31 -0.27
N ASN A 94 -3.72 1.36 -1.10
CA ASN A 94 -2.46 1.95 -1.55
C ASN A 94 -1.64 2.53 -0.40
N GLN A 95 -2.30 3.07 0.63
CA GLN A 95 -1.62 3.56 1.82
C GLN A 95 -1.02 2.42 2.66
N ALA A 96 -1.75 1.33 2.87
CA ALA A 96 -1.26 0.14 3.57
C ALA A 96 -0.06 -0.49 2.84
N VAL A 97 -0.16 -0.68 1.52
CA VAL A 97 0.91 -1.20 0.67
C VAL A 97 2.14 -0.29 0.70
N LYS A 98 1.96 1.03 0.60
CA LYS A 98 3.11 1.96 0.66
C LYS A 98 3.84 1.88 1.99
N ASN A 99 3.12 1.88 3.12
CA ASN A 99 3.74 1.74 4.44
C ASN A 99 4.58 0.47 4.55
N TRP A 100 4.02 -0.66 4.09
CA TRP A 100 4.71 -1.94 4.08
C TRP A 100 6.00 -1.91 3.25
N LEU A 101 5.91 -1.36 2.04
CA LEU A 101 7.06 -1.22 1.14
C LEU A 101 8.14 -0.32 1.73
N ASP A 102 7.76 0.81 2.32
CA ASP A 102 8.72 1.74 2.93
C ASP A 102 9.46 1.09 4.09
N GLN A 103 8.78 0.28 4.90
CA GLN A 103 9.38 -0.47 5.99
C GLN A 103 10.33 -1.55 5.46
N LYS A 104 9.93 -2.30 4.42
CA LYS A 104 10.81 -3.27 3.75
C LYS A 104 12.07 -2.62 3.17
N VAL A 105 11.94 -1.50 2.48
CA VAL A 105 13.06 -0.75 1.90
C VAL A 105 13.99 -0.23 2.99
N ALA A 106 13.42 0.25 4.10
CA ALA A 106 14.19 0.68 5.27
C ALA A 106 14.71 -0.48 6.14
N SER A 107 14.54 -1.74 5.71
CA SER A 107 14.93 -2.94 6.46
C SER A 107 14.33 -3.02 7.88
N LYS A 108 13.13 -2.47 8.05
CA LYS A 108 12.34 -2.54 9.29
C LYS A 108 11.30 -3.65 9.21
N ALA A 109 10.76 -4.04 10.36
CA ALA A 109 9.63 -4.97 10.44
C ALA A 109 8.40 -4.35 9.75
N PRO A 110 7.92 -4.90 8.64
CA PRO A 110 6.76 -4.36 7.96
C PRO A 110 5.50 -4.74 8.72
N ILE A 111 4.67 -3.75 9.00
CA ILE A 111 3.49 -3.85 9.85
C ILE A 111 2.25 -3.42 9.08
N MET A 112 1.18 -4.14 9.35
CA MET A 112 -0.16 -3.82 8.91
C MET A 112 -1.02 -3.71 10.17
N TYR A 113 -1.54 -2.51 10.42
CA TYR A 113 -2.46 -2.19 11.51
C TYR A 113 -3.88 -2.69 11.22
N ARG A 114 -4.54 -3.25 12.23
CA ARG A 114 -5.91 -3.76 12.17
C ARG A 114 -6.60 -3.67 13.53
N TYR A 115 -7.93 -3.81 13.55
CA TYR A 115 -8.72 -3.87 14.77
C TYR A 115 -8.49 -2.65 15.67
N CYS A 116 -8.61 -1.46 15.10
CA CYS A 116 -8.63 -0.22 15.84
C CYS A 116 -9.96 -0.09 16.59
N VAL A 117 -9.89 0.11 17.91
CA VAL A 117 -11.04 0.40 18.76
C VAL A 117 -10.73 1.66 19.56
N LEU A 118 -11.61 2.66 19.44
CA LEU A 118 -11.55 3.91 20.17
C LEU A 118 -12.76 3.98 21.10
N THR A 119 -12.53 4.01 22.40
CA THR A 119 -13.60 4.15 23.40
C THR A 119 -13.50 5.51 24.08
N PRO A 120 -14.29 6.51 23.66
CA PRO A 120 -14.25 7.85 24.25
C PRO A 120 -14.92 7.88 25.63
N ALA A 121 -14.35 8.69 26.52
CA ALA A 121 -14.89 9.05 27.83
C ALA A 121 -14.75 10.56 28.06
N ALA A 122 -15.20 11.07 29.20
CA ALA A 122 -15.28 12.51 29.45
C ALA A 122 -13.93 13.25 29.34
N THR A 123 -12.84 12.61 29.78
CA THR A 123 -11.49 13.22 29.86
C THR A 123 -10.39 12.37 29.21
N GLN A 124 -10.77 11.27 28.57
CA GLN A 124 -9.85 10.30 28.00
C GLN A 124 -10.44 9.56 26.81
N ILE A 125 -9.58 9.01 25.96
CA ILE A 125 -9.96 8.04 24.93
C ILE A 125 -9.10 6.79 25.15
N THR A 126 -9.74 5.63 25.29
CA THR A 126 -9.03 4.35 25.29
C THR A 126 -8.74 3.95 23.86
N PHE A 127 -7.46 3.87 23.52
CA PHE A 127 -6.96 3.48 22.22
C PHE A 127 -6.51 2.02 22.26
N ARG A 128 -7.10 1.17 21.43
CA ARG A 128 -6.72 -0.22 21.25
C ARG A 128 -6.45 -0.48 19.78
N LEU A 129 -5.34 -1.15 19.48
CA LEU A 129 -4.94 -1.48 18.11
C LEU A 129 -4.22 -2.82 18.07
N HIS A 130 -4.47 -3.59 17.03
CA HIS A 130 -3.70 -4.79 16.71
C HIS A 130 -2.92 -4.58 15.43
N TYR A 131 -1.98 -5.47 15.18
CA TYR A 131 -1.21 -5.44 13.95
C TYR A 131 -0.78 -6.85 13.57
N LEU A 132 -0.45 -7.01 12.30
CA LEU A 132 0.21 -8.18 11.75
C LEU A 132 1.56 -7.75 11.19
N GLN A 133 2.60 -8.52 11.49
CA GLN A 133 3.96 -8.30 11.00
C GLN A 133 4.38 -9.45 10.08
N ALA A 134 5.23 -9.18 9.09
CA ALA A 134 5.80 -10.28 8.29
C ALA A 134 6.94 -11.01 9.03
N PHE A 135 7.86 -10.24 9.62
CA PHE A 135 9.04 -10.73 10.33
C PHE A 135 9.58 -9.64 11.24
N GLY A 136 10.30 -10.03 12.29
CA GLY A 136 10.87 -9.11 13.29
C GLY A 136 9.82 -8.50 14.22
N ALA A 137 10.19 -8.27 15.48
CA ALA A 137 9.32 -7.57 16.43
C ALA A 137 9.46 -6.05 16.25
N PRO A 138 8.36 -5.27 16.24
CA PRO A 138 8.45 -3.82 16.28
C PRO A 138 9.08 -3.38 17.60
N THR A 139 10.02 -2.45 17.54
CA THR A 139 10.81 -2.03 18.70
C THR A 139 10.31 -0.74 19.36
N HIS A 140 9.36 -0.03 18.77
CA HIS A 140 8.93 1.29 19.25
C HIS A 140 7.42 1.48 19.12
N PHE A 141 6.67 1.44 20.21
CA PHE A 141 5.23 1.71 20.18
C PHE A 141 4.93 3.11 20.73
N LYS A 142 4.53 4.02 19.85
CA LYS A 142 4.19 5.40 20.23
C LYS A 142 2.86 5.82 19.63
N ILE A 143 1.97 6.38 20.44
CA ILE A 143 0.72 6.99 19.99
C ILE A 143 0.91 8.50 19.91
N TRP A 144 0.48 9.08 18.79
CA TRP A 144 0.45 10.52 18.55
C TRP A 144 -0.99 11.01 18.45
N TRP A 145 -1.30 12.18 19.01
CA TRP A 145 -2.63 12.77 18.89
C TRP A 145 -2.63 14.30 18.80
N GLY A 146 -3.72 14.85 18.25
CA GLY A 146 -3.94 16.28 18.10
C GLY A 146 -5.35 16.61 17.63
N THR A 147 -5.68 17.89 17.54
CA THR A 147 -7.00 18.37 17.06
C THR A 147 -7.05 18.52 15.54
N SER A 148 -5.90 18.40 14.86
CA SER A 148 -5.79 18.40 13.40
C SER A 148 -5.23 17.07 12.91
N LYS A 149 -5.71 16.63 11.75
CA LYS A 149 -5.23 15.41 11.08
C LYS A 149 -3.76 15.47 10.64
N THR A 150 -3.20 16.67 10.50
CA THR A 150 -1.80 16.89 10.08
C THR A 150 -0.88 17.34 11.21
N ALA A 151 -1.44 17.85 12.32
CA ALA A 151 -0.67 18.36 13.46
C ALA A 151 -0.98 17.53 14.72
N LEU A 152 -0.31 16.39 14.84
CA LEU A 152 -0.35 15.55 16.04
C LEU A 152 0.79 15.99 16.97
N ILE A 153 0.48 16.87 17.90
CA ILE A 153 1.47 17.55 18.77
C ILE A 153 1.81 16.75 20.03
N ASN A 154 0.87 15.93 20.49
CA ASN A 154 1.02 15.17 21.73
C ASN A 154 1.45 13.74 21.39
N SER A 155 2.26 13.15 22.25
CA SER A 155 2.69 11.77 22.08
C SER A 155 2.87 11.06 23.42
N GLN A 156 2.71 9.74 23.40
CA GLN A 156 2.90 8.88 24.55
C GLN A 156 3.48 7.55 24.10
N GLU A 157 4.52 7.11 24.78
CA GLU A 157 5.10 5.78 24.60
C GLU A 157 4.27 4.76 25.34
N ILE A 158 4.07 3.61 24.70
CA ILE A 158 3.29 2.51 25.22
C ILE A 158 4.05 1.20 24.99
N THR A 159 3.63 0.14 25.64
CA THR A 159 4.08 -1.22 25.34
C THR A 159 3.15 -1.89 24.32
N GLU A 160 3.62 -2.97 23.70
CA GLU A 160 2.78 -3.78 22.82
C GLU A 160 1.55 -4.34 23.54
N ALA A 161 1.73 -4.79 24.78
CA ALA A 161 0.66 -5.34 25.60
C ALA A 161 -0.42 -4.28 25.86
N GLU A 162 -0.02 -3.05 26.21
CA GLU A 162 -0.94 -1.93 26.41
C GLU A 162 -1.66 -1.54 25.12
N MET A 163 -0.99 -1.58 23.97
CA MET A 163 -1.63 -1.30 22.68
C MET A 163 -2.74 -2.32 22.36
N LYS A 164 -2.44 -3.61 22.57
CA LYS A 164 -3.36 -4.72 22.26
C LYS A 164 -4.50 -4.85 23.27
N ALA A 165 -4.25 -4.51 24.53
CA ALA A 165 -5.26 -4.50 25.60
C ALA A 165 -6.14 -3.24 25.56
N GLY A 166 -5.57 -2.11 25.15
CA GLY A 166 -6.18 -0.79 25.18
C GLY A 166 -5.53 0.10 26.24
N LYS A 167 -5.03 1.28 25.82
CA LYS A 167 -4.43 2.28 26.71
C LYS A 167 -5.30 3.52 26.77
N ALA A 168 -5.63 3.97 27.98
CA ALA A 168 -6.30 5.24 28.20
C ALA A 168 -5.32 6.40 27.97
N ILE A 169 -5.64 7.27 27.02
CA ILE A 169 -4.93 8.52 26.78
C ILE A 169 -5.75 9.66 27.42
N THR A 170 -5.18 10.31 28.42
CA THR A 170 -5.83 11.34 29.25
C THR A 170 -5.57 12.75 28.71
N GLY A 171 -6.25 13.75 29.27
CA GLY A 171 -6.05 15.16 28.91
C GLY A 171 -6.85 15.61 27.69
N MET A 172 -7.95 14.90 27.41
CA MET A 172 -8.84 15.22 26.31
C MET A 172 -10.05 15.98 26.82
N ALA A 173 -10.47 17.00 26.08
CA ALA A 173 -11.67 17.76 26.40
C ALA A 173 -12.89 17.12 25.73
N LYS A 174 -14.01 17.06 26.47
CA LYS A 174 -15.31 16.65 25.92
C LYS A 174 -15.68 17.53 24.72
N ASN A 175 -16.40 16.96 23.75
CA ASN A 175 -16.86 17.62 22.52
C ASN A 175 -15.75 18.16 21.60
N THR A 176 -14.49 17.77 21.83
CA THR A 176 -13.38 18.11 20.94
C THR A 176 -13.04 16.93 20.04
N LYS A 177 -12.87 17.20 18.74
CA LYS A 177 -12.43 16.19 17.78
C LYS A 177 -10.93 15.96 17.92
N TYR A 178 -10.54 14.71 18.12
CA TYR A 178 -9.14 14.29 18.15
C TYR A 178 -8.83 13.34 17.00
N PHE A 179 -7.61 13.47 16.48
CA PHE A 179 -6.99 12.54 15.54
C PHE A 179 -5.88 11.81 16.29
N MET A 180 -5.78 10.50 16.07
CA MET A 180 -4.81 9.64 16.75
C MET A 180 -4.11 8.75 15.72
N GLN A 181 -2.82 8.51 15.91
CA GLN A 181 -2.02 7.65 15.05
C GLN A 181 -1.04 6.82 15.88
N ALA A 182 -1.06 5.50 15.70
CA ALA A 182 -0.02 4.63 16.23
C ALA A 182 1.16 4.56 15.26
N ARG A 183 2.38 4.57 15.82
CA ARG A 183 3.64 4.39 15.10
C ARG A 183 4.43 3.31 15.85
N CYS A 184 4.36 2.06 15.38
CA CYS A 184 4.91 0.86 16.06
C CYS A 184 6.31 0.44 15.57
N SER A 185 6.68 0.95 14.40
CA SER A 185 8.04 1.07 13.94
C SER A 185 8.12 2.49 13.44
N GLN A 186 9.15 3.28 13.80
CA GLN A 186 9.34 4.61 13.24
C GLN A 186 8.98 4.61 11.75
N PRO A 187 8.10 5.50 11.27
CA PRO A 187 7.78 5.52 9.85
C PRO A 187 9.08 5.58 9.07
N ALA A 188 9.20 4.75 8.04
CA ALA A 188 10.17 5.04 7.01
C ALA A 188 9.62 6.29 6.29
N TYR A 189 10.23 7.44 6.60
CA TYR A 189 9.96 8.82 6.14
C TYR A 189 9.27 9.76 7.15
N PRO A 190 9.69 11.05 7.16
CA PRO A 190 10.13 11.82 8.35
C PRO A 190 9.00 12.28 9.27
#